data_AF-A0A2V6LH66-F1
#
_entry.id   AF-A0A2V6LH66-F1
#
_cell.length_a   1.000
_cell.length_b   1.000
_cell.length_c   1.000
_cell.angle_alpha   90.00
_cell.angle_beta   90.00
_cell.angle_gamma   90.00
#
_symmetry.space_group_name_H-M   'P 1'
#
loop_
_entity.id
_entity.type
_entity.pdbx_description
1 polymer ?
#
loop_
_entity_poly.entity_id
_entity_poly.type
_entity_poly.pdbx_seq_one_letter_code
_entity_poly.pdbx_strand_id
1 'polypeptide(L)'
;MKPRSRRSFLKASAAFGCGLGAAGLSSLSIAGAVVRAADEGLNIIGPRKGFSPQIGTLVSMLTWMRNAILQPAQGLTVTQLDYLHDAKANSIGALLLHLAAIERLYQLHTFEGRKWDDWDEMTVKEWGVPAGLGEAARQTIRGHDLSYYLDRLREGREQTLAELRKRDDTWLMQIDNHWLWGPTNNYCKWFHVCEHESNHNGQIKWIKGRLPDASKSQTS
;
A
#
# COMPACT_ATOMS: atom_id res chain seq x y z
N MET A 1 -13.01 43.15 -0.24
CA MET A 1 -12.22 41.90 -0.14
C MET A 1 -11.80 41.48 -1.54
N LYS A 2 -10.49 41.44 -1.83
CA LYS A 2 -9.90 40.96 -3.10
C LYS A 2 -9.16 39.64 -2.85
N PRO A 3 -9.20 38.66 -3.78
CA PRO A 3 -8.62 37.34 -3.54
C PRO A 3 -7.09 37.36 -3.71
N ARG A 4 -6.36 36.74 -2.77
CA ARG A 4 -4.91 36.51 -2.90
C ARG A 4 -4.65 35.27 -3.76
N SER A 5 -3.93 35.48 -4.87
CA SER A 5 -3.50 34.46 -5.83
C SER A 5 -2.32 33.63 -5.29
N ARG A 6 -2.40 32.31 -5.48
CA ARG A 6 -1.43 31.28 -5.05
C ARG A 6 -0.17 31.22 -5.94
N ARG A 7 0.61 32.29 -6.01
CA ARG A 7 1.90 32.30 -6.73
C ARG A 7 2.92 33.19 -6.01
N SER A 8 3.54 32.70 -4.94
CA SER A 8 4.70 33.37 -4.34
C SER A 8 5.65 32.45 -3.55
N PHE A 9 5.74 31.18 -3.94
CA PHE A 9 6.80 30.29 -3.43
C PHE A 9 7.57 29.78 -4.64
N LEU A 10 8.58 30.53 -5.06
CA LEU A 10 9.73 30.10 -5.88
C LEU A 10 10.55 31.36 -6.23
N LYS A 11 11.26 31.93 -5.25
CA LYS A 11 12.43 32.80 -5.48
C LYS A 11 13.35 32.75 -4.25
N ALA A 12 14.17 31.73 -4.18
CA ALA A 12 15.40 31.76 -3.41
C ALA A 12 16.43 30.89 -4.13
N SER A 13 17.67 31.39 -4.18
CA SER A 13 18.89 30.71 -4.64
C SER A 13 19.26 30.89 -6.11
N ALA A 14 19.80 32.07 -6.43
CA ALA A 14 20.88 32.21 -7.42
C ALA A 14 21.70 33.48 -7.10
N ALA A 15 22.71 33.34 -6.24
CA ALA A 15 23.79 34.30 -6.11
C ALA A 15 25.06 33.54 -5.73
N PHE A 16 25.73 32.93 -6.72
CA PHE A 16 27.14 32.56 -6.59
C PHE A 16 27.96 33.66 -7.25
N GLY A 17 28.55 34.51 -6.42
CA GLY A 17 29.56 35.48 -6.84
C GLY A 17 30.91 34.79 -7.04
N CYS A 18 31.58 35.12 -8.14
CA CYS A 18 32.95 34.70 -8.42
C CYS A 18 33.92 35.33 -7.41
N GLY A 19 34.67 34.49 -6.69
CA GLY A 19 35.80 34.90 -5.86
C GLY A 19 36.87 33.81 -5.88
N LEU A 20 37.94 34.06 -6.64
CA LEU A 20 39.17 33.27 -6.63
C LEU A 20 39.91 33.50 -5.32
N GLY A 21 40.13 32.44 -4.54
CA GLY A 21 40.95 32.46 -3.32
C GLY A 21 41.29 31.04 -2.89
N ALA A 22 42.54 30.63 -3.14
CA ALA A 22 43.08 29.35 -2.71
C ALA A 22 43.36 29.35 -1.20
N ALA A 23 42.73 28.43 -0.45
CA ALA A 23 43.28 27.73 0.72
C ALA A 23 42.15 26.99 1.46
N GLY A 24 42.33 25.68 1.68
CA GLY A 24 41.51 24.90 2.62
C GLY A 24 40.39 24.07 1.97
N LEU A 25 40.77 23.05 1.21
CA LEU A 25 39.89 21.88 1.00
C LEU A 25 39.80 21.12 2.33
N SER A 26 39.01 21.65 3.27
CA SER A 26 38.46 20.85 4.35
C SER A 26 37.49 19.88 3.68
N SER A 27 37.93 18.65 3.48
CA SER A 27 37.07 17.52 3.18
C SER A 27 35.92 17.52 4.19
N LEU A 28 34.75 18.02 3.78
CA LEU A 28 33.51 17.67 4.45
C LEU A 28 33.35 16.18 4.24
N SER A 29 33.88 15.40 5.17
CA SER A 29 33.41 14.06 5.43
C SER A 29 31.90 14.19 5.62
N ILE A 30 31.14 13.83 4.57
CA ILE A 30 29.74 13.49 4.71
C ILE A 30 29.72 12.16 5.47
N ALA A 31 30.11 12.21 6.74
CA ALA A 31 29.84 11.16 7.68
C ALA A 31 28.31 11.02 7.66
N GLY A 32 27.85 9.84 7.21
CA GLY A 32 26.46 9.55 6.91
C GLY A 32 25.56 10.18 7.96
N ALA A 33 24.67 11.07 7.52
CA ALA A 33 23.64 11.62 8.37
C ALA A 33 22.93 10.43 9.02
N VAL A 34 23.15 10.27 10.33
CA VAL A 34 22.40 9.30 11.13
C VAL A 34 20.96 9.77 11.03
N VAL A 35 20.22 9.14 10.14
CA VAL A 35 18.78 9.32 10.02
C VAL A 35 18.21 8.92 11.37
N ARG A 36 17.96 9.89 12.25
CA ARG A 36 17.27 9.63 13.52
C ARG A 36 15.92 9.02 13.15
N ALA A 37 15.52 7.97 13.89
CA ALA A 37 14.16 7.45 13.80
C ALA A 37 13.21 8.65 13.89
N ALA A 38 12.42 8.87 12.84
CA ALA A 38 11.46 9.95 12.80
C ALA A 38 10.40 9.72 13.89
N ASP A 39 9.70 10.78 14.29
CA ASP A 39 8.52 10.69 15.14
C ASP A 39 7.56 9.61 14.57
N GLU A 40 7.17 8.63 15.39
CA GLU A 40 6.49 7.39 14.94
C GLU A 40 4.96 7.52 14.89
N GLY A 41 4.42 8.73 14.74
CA GLY A 41 2.99 8.98 14.55
C GLY A 41 2.43 8.35 13.27
N LEU A 42 1.14 7.94 13.29
CA LEU A 42 0.47 7.36 12.12
C LEU A 42 0.53 8.30 10.89
N ASN A 43 0.36 9.61 11.11
CA ASN A 43 0.35 10.63 10.06
C ASN A 43 1.74 11.20 9.73
N ILE A 44 2.81 10.56 10.20
CA ILE A 44 4.19 10.98 9.93
C ILE A 44 4.83 9.92 9.04
N ILE A 45 5.16 10.33 7.82
CA ILE A 45 5.82 9.48 6.83
C ILE A 45 7.33 9.67 6.93
N GLY A 46 8.03 8.57 7.16
CA GLY A 46 9.47 8.60 7.30
C GLY A 46 10.06 7.29 7.84
N PRO A 47 11.39 7.28 8.04
CA PRO A 47 12.13 6.12 8.54
C PRO A 47 11.57 5.59 9.86
N ARG A 48 11.48 4.27 9.98
CA ARG A 48 10.98 3.57 11.17
C ARG A 48 12.06 2.70 11.79
N LYS A 49 12.06 2.61 13.11
CA LYS A 49 13.02 1.78 13.85
C LYS A 49 12.91 0.31 13.41
N GLY A 50 14.06 -0.35 13.24
CA GLY A 50 14.13 -1.76 12.85
C GLY A 50 14.13 -2.01 11.34
N PHE A 51 14.17 -0.96 10.52
CA PHE A 51 14.28 -1.03 9.06
C PHE A 51 15.38 -0.08 8.56
N SER A 52 15.89 -0.30 7.35
CA SER A 52 16.72 0.71 6.65
C SER A 52 15.90 1.96 6.30
N PRO A 53 16.52 3.13 6.06
CA PRO A 53 15.78 4.39 5.93
C PRO A 53 14.64 4.39 4.90
N GLN A 54 14.88 3.86 3.68
CA GLN A 54 13.86 3.84 2.63
C GLN A 54 12.80 2.76 2.89
N ILE A 55 13.20 1.57 3.35
CA ILE A 55 12.25 0.53 3.77
C ILE A 55 11.35 1.05 4.90
N GLY A 56 11.91 1.70 5.92
CA GLY A 56 11.16 2.26 7.03
C GLY A 56 10.14 3.32 6.56
N THR A 57 10.54 4.14 5.59
CA THR A 57 9.66 5.12 4.95
C THR A 57 8.52 4.43 4.20
N LEU A 58 8.81 3.41 3.39
CA LEU A 58 7.79 2.58 2.73
C LEU A 58 6.84 1.91 3.75
N VAL A 59 7.36 1.38 4.86
CA VAL A 59 6.56 0.80 5.94
C VAL A 59 5.62 1.84 6.55
N SER A 60 6.05 3.10 6.72
CA SER A 60 5.17 4.17 7.18
C SER A 60 4.01 4.45 6.21
N MET A 61 4.26 4.39 4.90
CA MET A 61 3.23 4.54 3.86
C MET A 61 2.24 3.37 3.88
N LEU A 62 2.74 2.13 3.89
CA LEU A 62 1.92 0.92 3.99
C LEU A 62 1.06 0.91 5.26
N THR A 63 1.59 1.41 6.38
CA THR A 63 0.88 1.49 7.66
C THR A 63 -0.25 2.52 7.60
N TRP A 64 0.04 3.71 7.09
CA TRP A 64 -0.96 4.76 6.93
C TRP A 64 -2.09 4.31 5.98
N MET A 65 -1.74 3.71 4.84
CA MET A 65 -2.73 3.28 3.86
C MET A 65 -3.62 2.16 4.40
N ARG A 66 -3.04 1.17 5.09
CA ARG A 66 -3.81 0.11 5.74
C ARG A 66 -4.82 0.69 6.72
N ASN A 67 -4.44 1.67 7.54
CA ASN A 67 -5.40 2.31 8.43
C ASN A 67 -6.51 3.00 7.64
N ALA A 68 -6.16 3.76 6.59
CA ALA A 68 -7.10 4.52 5.77
C ALA A 68 -8.13 3.64 5.03
N ILE A 69 -7.79 2.41 4.64
CA ILE A 69 -8.73 1.48 3.98
C ILE A 69 -9.63 0.75 4.98
N LEU A 70 -9.18 0.53 6.21
CA LEU A 70 -9.96 -0.20 7.20
C LEU A 70 -11.05 0.67 7.85
N GLN A 71 -10.81 1.98 7.98
CA GLN A 71 -11.79 2.94 8.52
C GLN A 71 -13.19 2.83 7.88
N PRO A 72 -13.35 2.84 6.54
CA PRO A 72 -14.68 2.67 5.94
C PRO A 72 -15.25 1.26 6.16
N ALA A 73 -14.46 0.21 6.36
CA ALA A 73 -14.97 -1.14 6.57
C ALA A 73 -15.47 -1.40 8.01
N GLN A 74 -15.13 -0.54 8.97
CA GLN A 74 -15.52 -0.73 10.38
C GLN A 74 -17.03 -0.77 10.56
N GLY A 75 -17.49 -1.76 11.33
CA GLY A 75 -18.90 -1.94 11.71
C GLY A 75 -19.79 -2.47 10.58
N LEU A 76 -19.25 -2.84 9.42
CA LEU A 76 -20.04 -3.46 8.36
C LEU A 76 -20.47 -4.87 8.77
N THR A 77 -21.75 -5.15 8.57
CA THR A 77 -22.34 -6.49 8.73
C THR A 77 -21.99 -7.40 7.55
N VAL A 78 -22.16 -8.72 7.70
CA VAL A 78 -21.98 -9.70 6.60
C VAL A 78 -22.77 -9.29 5.36
N THR A 79 -24.04 -8.92 5.51
CA THR A 79 -24.89 -8.48 4.38
C THR A 79 -24.33 -7.25 3.66
N GLN A 80 -23.73 -6.31 4.39
CA GLN A 80 -23.11 -5.12 3.80
C GLN A 80 -21.75 -5.43 3.15
N LEU A 81 -21.00 -6.38 3.72
CA LEU A 81 -19.74 -6.86 3.12
C LEU A 81 -20.00 -7.60 1.81
N ASP A 82 -21.13 -8.31 1.71
CA ASP A 82 -21.56 -9.09 0.54
C ASP A 82 -22.40 -8.29 -0.46
N TYR A 83 -22.69 -7.02 -0.19
CA TYR A 83 -23.48 -6.17 -1.06
C TYR A 83 -22.80 -6.01 -2.43
N LEU A 84 -23.57 -6.28 -3.50
CA LEU A 84 -23.20 -6.02 -4.88
C LEU A 84 -24.09 -4.90 -5.43
N HIS A 85 -23.46 -3.82 -5.89
CA HIS A 85 -24.21 -2.70 -6.45
C HIS A 85 -24.85 -3.03 -7.80
N ASP A 86 -24.10 -3.76 -8.64
CA ASP A 86 -24.54 -4.29 -9.92
C ASP A 86 -23.75 -5.58 -10.24
N ALA A 87 -24.07 -6.22 -11.38
CA ALA A 87 -23.44 -7.47 -11.79
C ALA A 87 -21.94 -7.36 -12.13
N LYS A 88 -21.39 -6.15 -12.27
CA LYS A 88 -20.00 -5.87 -12.61
C LYS A 88 -19.18 -5.39 -11.40
N ALA A 89 -19.83 -4.91 -10.35
CA ALA A 89 -19.18 -4.45 -9.12
C ALA A 89 -18.53 -5.61 -8.34
N ASN A 90 -17.54 -5.30 -7.50
CA ASN A 90 -17.06 -6.23 -6.46
C ASN A 90 -17.69 -5.84 -5.12
N SER A 91 -17.88 -6.82 -4.22
CA SER A 91 -18.34 -6.54 -2.86
C SER A 91 -17.20 -6.01 -1.99
N ILE A 92 -17.50 -5.37 -0.86
CA ILE A 92 -16.46 -4.87 0.06
C ILE A 92 -15.63 -6.04 0.62
N GLY A 93 -16.26 -7.16 0.97
CA GLY A 93 -15.56 -8.36 1.42
C GLY A 93 -14.58 -8.89 0.37
N ALA A 94 -15.00 -8.98 -0.89
CA ALA A 94 -14.13 -9.40 -1.99
C ALA A 94 -12.93 -8.47 -2.18
N LEU A 95 -13.13 -7.16 -2.08
CA LEU A 95 -12.04 -6.17 -2.19
C LEU A 95 -11.03 -6.29 -1.04
N LEU A 96 -11.48 -6.53 0.19
CA LEU A 96 -10.59 -6.73 1.33
C LEU A 96 -9.74 -8.00 1.17
N LEU A 97 -10.36 -9.11 0.74
CA LEU A 97 -9.62 -10.36 0.52
C LEU A 97 -8.68 -10.27 -0.68
N HIS A 98 -9.06 -9.54 -1.72
CA HIS A 98 -8.21 -9.25 -2.87
C HIS A 98 -6.92 -8.53 -2.46
N LEU A 99 -7.01 -7.51 -1.60
CA LEU A 99 -5.83 -6.82 -1.10
C LEU A 99 -4.88 -7.74 -0.32
N ALA A 100 -5.42 -8.65 0.49
CA ALA A 100 -4.61 -9.66 1.17
C ALA A 100 -3.92 -10.62 0.17
N ALA A 101 -4.64 -11.02 -0.88
CA ALA A 101 -4.12 -11.89 -1.92
C ALA A 101 -2.98 -11.24 -2.71
N ILE A 102 -3.16 -9.98 -3.14
CA ILE A 102 -2.12 -9.24 -3.86
C ILE A 102 -0.88 -9.08 -2.98
N GLU A 103 -1.02 -8.71 -1.71
CA GLU A 103 0.13 -8.63 -0.81
C GLU A 103 0.85 -10.00 -0.70
N ARG A 104 0.12 -11.12 -0.57
CA ARG A 104 0.71 -12.46 -0.54
C ARG A 104 1.46 -12.82 -1.83
N LEU A 105 0.90 -12.55 -3.01
CA LEU A 105 1.57 -12.83 -4.28
C LEU A 105 2.86 -12.00 -4.45
N TYR A 106 2.86 -10.75 -3.98
CA TYR A 106 4.07 -9.92 -3.95
C TYR A 106 5.12 -10.45 -2.96
N GLN A 107 4.72 -11.03 -1.83
CA GLN A 107 5.66 -11.73 -0.93
C GLN A 107 6.31 -12.92 -1.61
N LEU A 108 5.50 -13.80 -2.21
CA LEU A 108 5.98 -14.98 -2.95
C LEU A 108 6.99 -14.58 -4.02
N HIS A 109 6.69 -13.53 -4.77
CA HIS A 109 7.58 -13.06 -5.81
C HIS A 109 8.86 -12.41 -5.27
N THR A 110 8.74 -11.41 -4.40
CA THR A 110 9.87 -10.55 -4.03
C THR A 110 10.73 -11.09 -2.89
N PHE A 111 10.15 -11.90 -1.99
CA PHE A 111 10.86 -12.48 -0.85
C PHE A 111 11.31 -13.91 -1.13
N GLU A 112 10.45 -14.74 -1.71
CA GLU A 112 10.74 -16.15 -2.01
C GLU A 112 11.32 -16.36 -3.42
N GLY A 113 11.35 -15.33 -4.26
CA GLY A 113 11.94 -15.39 -5.60
C GLY A 113 11.13 -16.20 -6.62
N ARG A 114 9.85 -16.46 -6.33
CA ARG A 114 8.97 -17.21 -7.24
C ARG A 114 8.65 -16.36 -8.48
N LYS A 115 8.57 -17.01 -9.64
CA LYS A 115 8.23 -16.33 -10.89
C LYS A 115 6.76 -15.91 -10.85
N TRP A 116 6.47 -14.67 -11.27
CA TRP A 116 5.10 -14.19 -11.35
C TRP A 116 4.29 -15.03 -12.35
N ASP A 117 3.03 -15.31 -12.00
CA ASP A 117 2.09 -16.21 -12.71
C ASP A 117 2.52 -17.68 -12.80
N ASP A 118 3.57 -18.10 -12.09
CA ASP A 118 4.02 -19.49 -11.96
C ASP A 118 3.90 -19.95 -10.50
N TRP A 119 2.64 -20.08 -10.07
CA TRP A 119 2.27 -20.39 -8.69
C TRP A 119 2.00 -21.87 -8.51
N ASP A 120 2.32 -22.41 -7.32
CA ASP A 120 1.94 -23.78 -6.98
C ASP A 120 0.42 -23.94 -6.84
N GLU A 121 -0.06 -25.18 -6.94
CA GLU A 121 -1.49 -25.49 -6.91
C GLU A 121 -2.18 -24.96 -5.64
N MET A 122 -1.48 -24.99 -4.50
CA MET A 122 -2.03 -24.51 -3.23
C MET A 122 -2.21 -23.00 -3.24
N THR A 123 -1.25 -22.26 -3.78
CA THR A 123 -1.31 -20.81 -3.95
C THR A 123 -2.43 -20.42 -4.90
N VAL A 124 -2.57 -21.11 -6.04
CA VAL A 124 -3.66 -20.86 -6.99
C VAL A 124 -5.01 -21.13 -6.32
N LYS A 125 -5.13 -22.25 -5.60
CA LYS A 125 -6.36 -22.63 -4.89
C LYS A 125 -6.76 -21.61 -3.83
N GLU A 126 -5.80 -21.09 -3.07
CA GLU A 126 -6.09 -20.18 -1.97
C GLU A 126 -6.25 -18.72 -2.43
N TRP A 127 -5.38 -18.25 -3.33
CA TRP A 127 -5.23 -16.83 -3.66
C TRP A 127 -5.64 -16.47 -5.08
N GLY A 128 -5.86 -17.45 -5.96
CA GLY A 128 -6.21 -17.19 -7.36
C GLY A 128 -7.54 -16.46 -7.53
N VAL A 129 -8.61 -16.96 -6.90
CA VAL A 129 -9.94 -16.30 -6.98
C VAL A 129 -9.93 -14.92 -6.32
N PRO A 130 -9.40 -14.73 -5.09
CA PRO A 130 -9.26 -13.40 -4.51
C PRO A 130 -8.42 -12.43 -5.34
N ALA A 131 -7.28 -12.88 -5.90
CA ALA A 131 -6.41 -12.02 -6.71
C ALA A 131 -7.08 -11.60 -8.02
N GLY A 132 -7.84 -12.50 -8.65
CA GLY A 132 -8.51 -12.22 -9.94
C GLY A 132 -9.76 -11.34 -9.83
N LEU A 133 -10.41 -11.29 -8.67
CA LEU A 133 -11.75 -10.70 -8.52
C LEU A 133 -12.73 -11.28 -9.56
N GLY A 134 -13.74 -10.52 -9.98
CA GLY A 134 -14.64 -10.92 -11.06
C GLY A 134 -15.74 -11.89 -10.62
N GLU A 135 -16.28 -12.64 -11.57
CA GLU A 135 -17.48 -13.46 -11.35
C GLU A 135 -17.27 -14.55 -10.30
N ALA A 136 -16.15 -15.28 -10.39
CA ALA A 136 -15.82 -16.31 -9.41
C ALA A 136 -15.75 -15.72 -7.99
N ALA A 137 -15.05 -14.60 -7.82
CA ALA A 137 -14.96 -13.92 -6.53
C ALA A 137 -16.33 -13.45 -6.02
N ARG A 138 -17.20 -12.91 -6.89
CA ARG A 138 -18.57 -12.51 -6.54
C ARG A 138 -19.45 -13.68 -6.07
N GLN A 139 -19.19 -14.89 -6.56
CA GLN A 139 -19.93 -16.09 -6.20
C GLN A 139 -19.38 -16.74 -4.91
N THR A 140 -18.07 -16.74 -4.72
CA THR A 140 -17.42 -17.54 -3.66
C THR A 140 -16.97 -16.74 -2.45
N ILE A 141 -16.65 -15.45 -2.57
CA ILE A 141 -16.18 -14.61 -1.46
C ILE A 141 -17.37 -13.92 -0.80
N ARG A 142 -18.10 -14.67 0.02
CA ARG A 142 -19.34 -14.24 0.68
C ARG A 142 -19.54 -14.95 2.02
N GLY A 143 -20.40 -14.42 2.87
CA GLY A 143 -20.84 -15.08 4.11
C GLY A 143 -19.85 -15.02 5.26
N HIS A 144 -18.74 -14.30 5.10
CA HIS A 144 -17.75 -14.09 6.15
C HIS A 144 -18.00 -12.76 6.88
N ASP A 145 -17.76 -12.74 8.18
CA ASP A 145 -17.75 -11.51 8.95
C ASP A 145 -16.51 -10.64 8.63
N LEU A 146 -16.51 -9.42 9.14
CA LEU A 146 -15.39 -8.50 8.93
C LEU A 146 -14.07 -9.05 9.48
N SER A 147 -14.10 -9.77 10.62
CA SER A 147 -12.90 -10.25 11.29
C SER A 147 -12.10 -11.21 10.43
N TYR A 148 -12.77 -12.10 9.69
CA TYR A 148 -12.14 -12.98 8.70
C TYR A 148 -11.24 -12.21 7.71
N TYR A 149 -11.75 -11.12 7.14
CA TYR A 149 -10.99 -10.33 6.17
C TYR A 149 -9.86 -9.53 6.83
N LEU A 150 -10.11 -8.97 8.02
CA LEU A 150 -9.11 -8.22 8.77
C LEU A 150 -7.95 -9.12 9.22
N ASP A 151 -8.24 -10.36 9.61
CA ASP A 151 -7.25 -11.34 10.03
C ASP A 151 -6.31 -11.67 8.86
N ARG A 152 -6.84 -11.92 7.66
CA ARG A 152 -6.02 -12.18 6.47
C ARG A 152 -5.13 -11.00 6.09
N LEU A 153 -5.67 -9.78 6.17
CA LEU A 153 -4.90 -8.56 5.93
C LEU A 153 -3.80 -8.38 6.99
N ARG A 154 -4.09 -8.65 8.27
CA ARG A 154 -3.14 -8.56 9.37
C ARG A 154 -2.01 -9.58 9.19
N GLU A 155 -2.35 -10.85 9.01
CA GLU A 155 -1.39 -11.95 8.83
C GLU A 155 -0.45 -11.68 7.66
N GLY A 156 -0.99 -11.27 6.51
CA GLY A 156 -0.20 -10.86 5.36
C GLY A 156 0.76 -9.71 5.72
N ARG A 157 0.26 -8.65 6.38
CA ARG A 157 1.11 -7.52 6.76
C ARG A 157 2.19 -7.89 7.77
N GLU A 158 1.89 -8.73 8.74
CA GLU A 158 2.87 -9.20 9.74
C GLU A 158 4.02 -9.95 9.07
N GLN A 159 3.72 -10.81 8.09
CA GLN A 159 4.73 -11.48 7.28
C GLN A 159 5.56 -10.49 6.44
N THR A 160 4.90 -9.53 5.78
CA THR A 160 5.59 -8.46 5.03
C THR A 160 6.56 -7.70 5.92
N LEU A 161 6.14 -7.30 7.11
CA LEU A 161 7.00 -6.57 8.05
C LEU A 161 8.14 -7.45 8.55
N ALA A 162 7.91 -8.75 8.79
CA ALA A 162 8.97 -9.67 9.20
C ALA A 162 10.05 -9.82 8.11
N GLU A 163 9.64 -9.94 6.85
CA GLU A 163 10.59 -10.03 5.72
C GLU A 163 11.31 -8.72 5.44
N LEU A 164 10.62 -7.57 5.47
CA LEU A 164 11.23 -6.27 5.24
C LEU A 164 12.30 -5.92 6.29
N ARG A 165 12.18 -6.41 7.53
CA ARG A 165 13.23 -6.24 8.57
C ARG A 165 14.54 -6.97 8.22
N LYS A 166 14.48 -7.99 7.35
CA LYS A 166 15.64 -8.78 6.92
C LYS A 166 16.33 -8.20 5.68
N ARG A 167 15.78 -7.12 5.11
CA ARG A 167 16.26 -6.48 3.88
C ARG A 167 16.79 -5.08 4.17
N ASP A 168 17.51 -4.52 3.21
CA ASP A 168 18.06 -3.17 3.26
C ASP A 168 17.68 -2.36 2.01
N ASP A 169 18.12 -1.10 1.98
CA ASP A 169 17.83 -0.20 0.87
C ASP A 169 18.54 -0.64 -0.44
N THR A 170 19.61 -1.43 -0.36
CA THR A 170 20.23 -2.03 -1.55
C THR A 170 19.29 -3.06 -2.18
N TRP A 171 18.70 -3.96 -1.40
CA TRP A 171 17.65 -4.87 -1.88
C TRP A 171 16.45 -4.10 -2.42
N LEU A 172 16.03 -3.03 -1.74
CA LEU A 172 14.88 -2.23 -2.17
C LEU A 172 15.11 -1.59 -3.55
N MET A 173 16.37 -1.23 -3.86
CA MET A 173 16.75 -0.62 -5.14
C MET A 173 17.16 -1.62 -6.24
N GLN A 174 17.15 -2.93 -5.97
CA GLN A 174 17.44 -3.95 -6.99
C GLN A 174 16.43 -3.89 -8.14
N ILE A 175 16.94 -3.85 -9.37
CA ILE A 175 16.15 -3.78 -10.59
C ILE A 175 15.82 -5.19 -11.08
N ASP A 176 14.54 -5.44 -11.30
CA ASP A 176 14.00 -6.54 -12.09
C ASP A 176 13.69 -6.05 -13.51
N ASN A 177 14.40 -6.59 -14.50
CA ASN A 177 14.26 -6.24 -15.91
C ASN A 177 13.11 -6.97 -16.62
N HIS A 178 12.49 -7.96 -15.97
CA HIS A 178 11.52 -8.87 -16.56
C HIS A 178 10.14 -8.77 -15.91
N TRP A 179 9.88 -7.64 -15.25
CA TRP A 179 8.59 -7.38 -14.63
C TRP A 179 7.50 -7.01 -15.64
N LEU A 180 6.23 -7.23 -15.26
CA LEU A 180 5.07 -7.15 -16.14
C LEU A 180 4.90 -5.82 -16.89
N TRP A 181 5.29 -4.71 -16.26
CA TRP A 181 5.19 -3.36 -16.85
C TRP A 181 6.55 -2.80 -17.32
N GLY A 182 7.57 -3.65 -17.41
CA GLY A 182 8.94 -3.27 -17.75
C GLY A 182 9.86 -3.09 -16.53
N PRO A 183 11.12 -2.67 -16.75
CA PRO A 183 12.14 -2.59 -15.71
C PRO A 183 11.67 -1.81 -14.48
N THR A 184 11.75 -2.43 -13.32
CA THR A 184 11.27 -1.86 -12.07
C THR A 184 12.11 -2.35 -10.90
N ASN A 185 12.14 -1.61 -9.78
CA ASN A 185 12.81 -2.07 -8.58
C ASN A 185 11.83 -2.59 -7.52
N ASN A 186 12.35 -3.23 -6.48
CA ASN A 186 11.54 -3.70 -5.36
C ASN A 186 10.79 -2.55 -4.66
N TYR A 187 11.36 -1.34 -4.64
CA TYR A 187 10.68 -0.15 -4.16
C TYR A 187 9.37 0.06 -4.92
N CYS A 188 9.42 0.16 -6.24
CA CYS A 188 8.24 0.41 -7.07
C CYS A 188 7.20 -0.70 -6.94
N LYS A 189 7.63 -1.97 -6.85
CA LYS A 189 6.75 -3.12 -6.58
C LYS A 189 5.98 -2.96 -5.26
N TRP A 190 6.66 -2.64 -4.16
CA TRP A 190 6.01 -2.48 -2.86
C TRP A 190 5.27 -1.16 -2.69
N PHE A 191 5.70 -0.10 -3.38
CA PHE A 191 4.92 1.12 -3.53
C PHE A 191 3.61 0.82 -4.25
N HIS A 192 3.62 0.00 -5.30
CA HIS A 192 2.40 -0.41 -5.97
C HIS A 192 1.44 -1.14 -5.03
N VAL A 193 1.92 -2.03 -4.14
CA VAL A 193 1.05 -2.63 -3.10
C VAL A 193 0.35 -1.55 -2.25
N CYS A 194 1.08 -0.48 -1.86
CA CYS A 194 0.50 0.66 -1.14
C CYS A 194 -0.48 1.47 -1.99
N GLU A 195 -0.13 1.77 -3.25
CA GLU A 195 -0.99 2.51 -4.18
C GLU A 195 -2.26 1.75 -4.49
N HIS A 196 -2.16 0.44 -4.65
CA HIS A 196 -3.26 -0.47 -4.94
C HIS A 196 -4.29 -0.54 -3.80
N GLU A 197 -3.83 -0.50 -2.53
CA GLU A 197 -4.73 -0.27 -1.39
C GLU A 197 -5.49 1.06 -1.51
N SER A 198 -4.82 2.13 -1.95
CA SER A 198 -5.45 3.44 -2.16
C SER A 198 -6.50 3.41 -3.27
N ASN A 199 -6.19 2.74 -4.37
CA ASN A 199 -7.09 2.54 -5.51
C ASN A 199 -8.40 1.89 -5.06
N HIS A 200 -8.32 0.76 -4.36
CA HIS A 200 -9.50 0.06 -3.86
C HIS A 200 -10.16 0.77 -2.66
N ASN A 201 -9.45 1.63 -1.91
CA ASN A 201 -10.09 2.48 -0.90
C ASN A 201 -11.21 3.34 -1.51
N GLY A 202 -10.95 3.92 -2.69
CA GLY A 202 -11.93 4.71 -3.42
C GLY A 202 -13.18 3.89 -3.75
N GLN A 203 -12.97 2.66 -4.23
CA GLN A 203 -14.04 1.72 -4.55
C GLN A 203 -14.83 1.30 -3.30
N ILE A 204 -14.16 0.94 -2.20
CA ILE A 204 -14.80 0.58 -0.92
C ILE A 204 -15.67 1.74 -0.41
N LYS A 205 -15.14 2.97 -0.38
CA LYS A 205 -15.90 4.16 0.05
C LYS A 205 -17.12 4.41 -0.84
N TRP A 206 -16.96 4.23 -2.15
CA TRP A 206 -18.04 4.40 -3.12
C TRP A 206 -19.17 3.39 -2.90
N ILE A 207 -18.83 2.12 -2.64
CA ILE A 207 -19.81 1.05 -2.34
C ILE A 207 -20.48 1.33 -1.00
N LYS A 208 -19.70 1.67 0.03
CA LYS A 208 -20.22 1.99 1.38
C LYS A 208 -21.30 3.07 1.32
N GLY A 209 -21.07 4.13 0.54
CA GLY A 209 -22.05 5.23 0.37
C GLY A 209 -23.34 4.84 -0.37
N ARG A 210 -23.46 3.60 -0.84
CA ARG A 210 -24.62 3.06 -1.57
C ARG A 210 -25.23 1.83 -0.90
N LEU A 211 -24.75 1.47 0.28
CA LEU A 211 -25.37 0.40 1.06
C LEU A 211 -26.85 0.76 1.32
N PRO A 212 -27.77 -0.21 1.23
CA PRO A 212 -29.17 0.04 1.52
C PRO A 212 -29.33 0.57 2.95
N ASP A 213 -30.10 1.65 3.11
CA ASP A 213 -30.49 2.13 4.45
C ASP A 213 -31.27 1.01 5.14
N ALA A 214 -30.82 0.58 6.32
CA ALA A 214 -31.52 -0.42 7.12
C ALA A 214 -32.99 -0.02 7.40
N SER A 215 -33.31 1.29 7.38
CA SER A 215 -34.65 1.84 7.58
C SER A 215 -35.56 1.86 6.35
N LYS A 216 -35.03 1.68 5.13
CA LYS A 216 -35.83 1.71 3.88
C LYS A 216 -36.16 0.34 3.31
N SER A 217 -35.65 -0.73 3.93
CA SER A 217 -35.88 -2.11 3.50
C SER A 217 -37.14 -2.76 4.09
N GLN A 218 -37.91 -2.05 4.92
CA GLN A 218 -39.18 -2.54 5.50
C GLN A 218 -40.44 -2.01 4.82
N THR A 219 -40.33 -1.30 3.69
CA THR A 219 -41.48 -0.71 2.98
C THR A 219 -41.56 -1.14 1.52
N SER A 220 -41.44 -2.45 1.27
CA SER A 220 -41.78 -3.07 -0.03
C SER A 220 -42.30 -4.47 0.18
#